data_AF-A0A2A2D1F7-F1
#
_entry.id   AF-A0A2A2D1F7-F1
#
_cell.length_a   1.000
_cell.length_b   1.000
_cell.length_c   1.000
_cell.angle_alpha   90.00
_cell.angle_beta   90.00
_cell.angle_gamma   90.00
#
_symmetry.space_group_name_H-M   'P 1'
#
loop_
_entity.id
_entity.type
_entity.pdbx_description
1 polymer ?
#
loop_
_entity_poly.entity_id
_entity_poly.type
_entity_poly.pdbx_seq_one_letter_code
_entity_poly.pdbx_strand_id
1 'polypeptide(L)'
;MSKQPTFRTVDGERIPGLSRPVFVRNGDHHYLVQLGIYADGLIDCWGLLTLEEFAADLRRGRIVTTFEEGARAAVHETVEWEFSKVNGHLTPESLYAEIRDDIDDLNGRPDSTSRARRALHEFRADPTEERRAVLRAAYEEIPEHERHAALADHSVGDGPLYDLAVGPGGGVTEEEYQQSLDYFDEEWGDPLRWLARQDQEPQPGPGRGPADGTVLLHEWHGPEEWPEDASPSAALRNEYPAPVRIGDVTYRNVHEAWLALDPPTEARTAVMAALLRAKYDRHPALAGILTATGSARILYRANSFTLSETAFWGHEGAGRNWMGRLLETTRAELHARRLGLPH
;
A
#
# COMPACT_ATOMS: atom_id res chain seq x y z
N MET A 1 -10.11 -14.64 -10.10
CA MET A 1 -10.08 -14.09 -11.49
C MET A 1 -8.66 -14.22 -12.04
N SER A 2 -8.46 -14.44 -13.35
CA SER A 2 -7.10 -14.52 -13.88
C SER A 2 -6.44 -13.13 -13.89
N LYS A 3 -5.43 -12.97 -13.04
CA LYS A 3 -4.55 -11.79 -13.00
C LYS A 3 -3.53 -11.92 -14.13
N GLN A 4 -3.20 -10.82 -14.79
CA GLN A 4 -2.20 -10.79 -15.88
C GLN A 4 -0.95 -10.07 -15.40
N PRO A 5 0.27 -10.58 -15.68
CA PRO A 5 1.49 -9.83 -15.37
C PRO A 5 1.50 -8.47 -16.07
N THR A 6 1.89 -7.43 -15.35
CA THR A 6 2.09 -6.09 -15.85
C THR A 6 3.32 -5.47 -15.19
N PHE A 7 3.64 -4.23 -15.53
CA PHE A 7 4.66 -3.45 -14.85
C PHE A 7 4.41 -1.96 -15.07
N ARG A 8 4.97 -1.14 -14.20
CA ARG A 8 5.13 0.30 -14.44
C ARG A 8 6.59 0.66 -14.44
N THR A 9 6.93 1.74 -15.15
CA THR A 9 8.30 2.25 -15.17
C THR A 9 8.38 3.47 -14.27
N VAL A 10 9.27 3.42 -13.29
CA VAL A 10 9.58 4.54 -12.40
C VAL A 10 11.05 4.82 -12.51
N ASP A 11 11.42 6.02 -12.95
CA ASP A 11 12.81 6.44 -13.11
C ASP A 11 13.67 5.57 -14.04
N GLY A 12 13.04 4.81 -14.94
CA GLY A 12 13.71 3.85 -15.82
C GLY A 12 13.85 2.45 -15.22
N GLU A 13 13.41 2.25 -13.97
CA GLU A 13 13.29 0.95 -13.32
C GLU A 13 11.90 0.37 -13.56
N ARG A 14 11.81 -0.94 -13.83
CA ARG A 14 10.53 -1.64 -13.91
C ARG A 14 10.09 -2.07 -12.52
N ILE A 15 8.91 -1.66 -12.12
CA ILE A 15 8.22 -2.17 -10.94
C ILE A 15 7.28 -3.27 -11.43
N PRO A 16 7.49 -4.54 -11.05
CA PRO A 16 6.60 -5.62 -11.44
C PRO A 16 5.21 -5.42 -10.83
N GLY A 17 4.18 -5.91 -11.51
CA GLY A 17 2.82 -5.80 -11.06
C GLY A 17 1.90 -6.86 -11.67
N LEU A 18 0.65 -6.84 -11.21
CA LEU A 18 -0.45 -7.64 -11.70
C LEU A 18 -1.58 -6.73 -12.17
N SER A 19 -2.35 -7.18 -13.16
CA SER A 19 -3.52 -6.48 -13.69
C SER A 19 -4.76 -7.34 -13.58
N ARG A 20 -5.88 -6.76 -13.15
CA ARG A 20 -7.19 -7.41 -13.13
C ARG A 20 -8.31 -6.45 -13.52
N PRO A 21 -9.42 -6.94 -14.09
CA PRO A 21 -10.61 -6.11 -14.29
C PRO A 21 -11.25 -5.73 -12.95
N VAL A 22 -11.69 -4.48 -12.83
CA VAL A 22 -12.56 -3.98 -11.76
C VAL A 22 -13.57 -2.98 -12.33
N PHE A 23 -14.60 -2.67 -11.56
CA PHE A 23 -15.54 -1.61 -11.91
C PHE A 23 -15.29 -0.35 -11.07
N VAL A 24 -15.29 0.80 -11.74
CA VAL A 24 -15.16 2.12 -11.12
C VAL A 24 -16.44 2.91 -11.35
N ARG A 25 -17.01 3.45 -10.29
CA ARG A 25 -18.11 4.42 -10.35
C ARG A 25 -17.54 5.83 -10.54
N ASN A 26 -18.00 6.52 -11.57
CA ASN A 26 -17.70 7.93 -11.82
C ASN A 26 -19.00 8.67 -12.15
N GLY A 27 -19.42 9.54 -11.24
CA GLY A 27 -20.78 10.09 -11.25
C GLY A 27 -21.82 8.95 -11.16
N ASP A 28 -22.83 9.01 -12.02
CA ASP A 28 -23.90 8.00 -12.09
C ASP A 28 -23.56 6.80 -13.01
N HIS A 29 -22.32 6.72 -13.52
CA HIS A 29 -21.90 5.69 -14.47
C HIS A 29 -20.88 4.74 -13.85
N HIS A 30 -20.91 3.47 -14.28
CA HIS A 30 -19.91 2.47 -13.92
C HIS A 30 -19.04 2.15 -15.13
N TYR A 31 -17.75 1.96 -14.90
CA TYR A 31 -16.80 1.67 -15.95
C TYR A 31 -15.97 0.43 -15.62
N LEU A 32 -15.90 -0.50 -16.55
CA LEU A 32 -14.96 -1.62 -16.47
C LEU A 32 -13.56 -1.11 -16.86
N VAL A 33 -12.62 -1.23 -15.92
CA VAL A 33 -11.25 -0.77 -16.08
C VAL A 33 -10.25 -1.87 -15.72
N GLN A 34 -9.00 -1.72 -16.15
CA GLN A 34 -7.91 -2.55 -15.66
C GLN A 34 -7.30 -1.89 -14.42
N LEU A 35 -7.34 -2.60 -13.30
CA LEU A 35 -6.65 -2.27 -12.07
C LEU A 35 -5.21 -2.76 -12.17
N GLY A 36 -4.22 -1.87 -12.04
CA GLY A 36 -2.82 -2.24 -11.87
C GLY A 36 -2.46 -2.33 -10.39
N ILE A 37 -1.81 -3.41 -9.96
CA ILE A 37 -1.33 -3.64 -8.59
C ILE A 37 0.19 -3.81 -8.68
N TYR A 38 0.96 -3.03 -7.95
CA TYR A 38 2.43 -3.00 -8.10
C TYR A 38 3.16 -3.41 -6.82
N ALA A 39 4.34 -4.02 -6.99
CA ALA A 39 5.16 -4.52 -5.89
C ALA A 39 5.51 -3.46 -4.84
N ASP A 40 5.52 -2.18 -5.20
CA ASP A 40 5.85 -1.09 -4.29
C ASP A 40 4.63 -0.52 -3.54
N GLY A 41 3.51 -1.25 -3.57
CA GLY A 41 2.29 -0.96 -2.81
C GLY A 41 1.35 0.04 -3.46
N LEU A 42 1.67 0.53 -4.67
CA LEU A 42 0.75 1.40 -5.41
C LEU A 42 -0.24 0.61 -6.27
N ILE A 43 -1.40 1.22 -6.44
CA ILE A 43 -2.53 0.68 -7.19
C ILE A 43 -2.94 1.72 -8.24
N ASP A 44 -2.96 1.37 -9.52
CA ASP A 44 -3.45 2.24 -10.58
C ASP A 44 -4.90 1.89 -10.93
N CYS A 45 -5.81 2.83 -10.68
CA CYS A 45 -7.22 2.72 -10.99
C CYS A 45 -7.76 4.05 -11.51
N TRP A 46 -7.37 4.40 -12.75
CA TRP A 46 -7.50 5.76 -13.28
C TRP A 46 -6.72 6.79 -12.46
N GLY A 47 -5.46 6.45 -12.18
CA GLY A 47 -4.57 7.20 -11.34
C GLY A 47 -3.99 6.32 -10.23
N LEU A 48 -2.72 6.56 -9.92
CA LEU A 48 -2.04 5.90 -8.81
C LEU A 48 -2.63 6.32 -7.45
N LEU A 49 -2.83 5.31 -6.62
CA LEU A 49 -3.34 5.35 -5.25
C LEU A 49 -2.40 4.54 -4.35
N THR A 50 -2.31 4.93 -3.09
CA THR A 50 -1.81 4.07 -2.01
C THR A 50 -2.84 3.00 -1.64
N LEU A 51 -2.44 1.99 -0.87
CA LEU A 51 -3.35 0.99 -0.31
C LEU A 51 -4.46 1.63 0.53
N GLU A 52 -4.13 2.64 1.33
CA GLU A 52 -5.06 3.35 2.21
C GLU A 52 -6.11 4.13 1.41
N GLU A 53 -5.69 4.78 0.32
CA GLU A 53 -6.58 5.50 -0.57
C GLU A 53 -7.47 4.57 -1.37
N PHE A 54 -6.93 3.44 -1.83
CA PHE A 54 -7.74 2.41 -2.46
C PHE A 54 -8.78 1.85 -1.50
N ALA A 55 -8.42 1.62 -0.23
CA ALA A 55 -9.37 1.24 0.81
C ALA A 55 -10.45 2.32 1.06
N ALA A 56 -10.08 3.60 1.00
CA ALA A 56 -11.05 4.70 1.07
C ALA A 56 -11.99 4.72 -0.16
N ASP A 57 -11.47 4.44 -1.36
CA ASP A 57 -12.23 4.31 -2.60
C ASP A 57 -13.21 3.14 -2.58
N LEU A 58 -12.83 2.02 -1.97
CA LEU A 58 -13.72 0.89 -1.68
C LEU A 58 -14.84 1.30 -0.72
N ARG A 59 -14.50 1.90 0.43
CA ARG A 59 -15.49 2.31 1.45
C ARG A 59 -16.51 3.32 0.93
N ARG A 60 -16.10 4.25 0.07
CA ARG A 60 -17.00 5.25 -0.54
C ARG A 60 -17.74 4.74 -1.78
N GLY A 61 -17.56 3.46 -2.15
CA GLY A 61 -18.20 2.83 -3.31
C GLY A 61 -17.74 3.43 -4.64
N ARG A 62 -16.51 3.94 -4.73
CA ARG A 62 -15.91 4.30 -6.02
C ARG A 62 -15.44 3.03 -6.73
N ILE A 63 -14.81 2.10 -6.02
CA ILE A 63 -14.56 0.75 -6.55
C ILE A 63 -15.78 -0.10 -6.26
N VAL A 64 -16.35 -0.69 -7.31
CA VAL A 64 -17.63 -1.40 -7.24
C VAL A 64 -17.37 -2.90 -7.33
N THR A 65 -17.80 -3.62 -6.29
CA THR A 65 -17.68 -5.09 -6.20
C THR A 65 -19.04 -5.79 -6.33
N THR A 66 -20.14 -5.04 -6.23
CA THR A 66 -21.52 -5.55 -6.31
C THR A 66 -22.37 -4.67 -7.24
N PHE A 67 -23.30 -5.29 -7.95
CA PHE A 67 -24.23 -4.62 -8.86
C PHE A 67 -25.66 -5.07 -8.59
N GLU A 68 -26.62 -4.17 -8.80
CA GLU A 68 -28.04 -4.52 -8.90
C GLU A 68 -28.37 -4.93 -10.34
N GLU A 69 -29.39 -5.78 -10.51
CA GLU A 69 -29.96 -6.07 -11.83
C GLU A 69 -30.54 -4.77 -12.41
N GLY A 70 -30.31 -4.53 -13.71
CA GLY A 70 -30.63 -3.28 -14.39
C GLY A 70 -29.56 -2.18 -14.29
N ALA A 71 -28.50 -2.40 -13.50
CA ALA A 71 -27.37 -1.46 -13.47
C ALA A 71 -26.66 -1.41 -14.83
N ARG A 72 -26.16 -0.23 -15.20
CA ARG A 72 -25.42 -0.01 -16.45
C ARG A 72 -23.92 0.12 -16.18
N ALA A 73 -23.12 -0.44 -17.07
CA ALA A 73 -21.68 -0.29 -17.08
C ALA A 73 -21.15 -0.10 -18.51
N ALA A 74 -19.97 0.50 -18.63
CA ALA A 74 -19.34 0.78 -19.91
C ALA A 74 -17.85 0.45 -19.91
N VAL A 75 -17.30 0.15 -21.08
CA VAL A 75 -15.89 0.39 -21.36
C VAL A 75 -15.83 1.76 -22.02
N HIS A 76 -15.09 2.69 -21.42
CA HIS A 76 -15.04 4.09 -21.84
C HIS A 76 -14.86 4.23 -23.36
N GLU A 77 -15.72 5.05 -24.00
CA GLU A 77 -15.75 5.31 -25.45
C GLU A 77 -15.87 4.09 -26.37
N THR A 78 -16.15 2.90 -25.81
CA THR A 78 -16.16 1.65 -26.58
C THR A 78 -17.55 1.04 -26.64
N VAL A 79 -18.14 0.70 -25.49
CA VAL A 79 -19.44 0.02 -25.41
C VAL A 79 -20.06 0.24 -24.05
N GLU A 80 -21.39 0.27 -24.00
CA GLU A 80 -22.19 0.28 -22.78
C GLU A 80 -23.16 -0.90 -22.79
N TRP A 81 -23.43 -1.46 -21.61
CA TRP A 81 -24.37 -2.56 -21.41
C TRP A 81 -25.13 -2.42 -20.09
N GLU A 82 -26.17 -3.25 -19.95
CA GLU A 82 -27.00 -3.38 -18.75
C GLU A 82 -26.88 -4.80 -18.19
N PHE A 83 -26.78 -4.94 -16.87
CA PHE A 83 -26.74 -6.24 -16.21
C PHE A 83 -28.14 -6.83 -16.08
N SER A 84 -28.47 -7.87 -16.84
CA SER A 84 -29.77 -8.57 -16.73
C SER A 84 -29.86 -9.53 -15.54
N LYS A 85 -28.72 -10.02 -15.06
CA LYS A 85 -28.59 -10.86 -13.86
C LYS A 85 -27.20 -10.67 -13.26
N VAL A 86 -27.12 -10.56 -11.94
CA VAL A 86 -25.85 -10.39 -11.22
C VAL A 86 -25.62 -11.56 -10.27
N ASN A 87 -24.48 -12.23 -10.39
CA ASN A 87 -23.99 -13.21 -9.41
C ASN A 87 -22.53 -12.85 -9.08
N GLY A 88 -22.32 -12.10 -7.99
CA GLY A 88 -21.01 -11.69 -7.53
C GLY A 88 -20.79 -12.11 -6.08
N HIS A 89 -19.58 -12.58 -5.79
CA HIS A 89 -19.17 -13.01 -4.44
C HIS A 89 -18.01 -12.16 -3.89
N LEU A 90 -17.51 -11.21 -4.68
CA LEU A 90 -16.43 -10.33 -4.28
C LEU A 90 -16.98 -9.23 -3.37
N THR A 91 -16.43 -9.12 -2.17
CA THR A 91 -16.71 -8.04 -1.21
C THR A 91 -15.60 -6.99 -1.29
N PRO A 92 -15.85 -5.73 -0.86
CA PRO A 92 -14.79 -4.75 -0.75
C PRO A 92 -13.61 -5.23 0.11
N GLU A 93 -13.91 -5.94 1.21
CA GLU A 93 -12.93 -6.47 2.15
C GLU A 93 -12.09 -7.58 1.51
N SER A 94 -12.73 -8.54 0.81
CA SER A 94 -11.99 -9.61 0.13
C SER A 94 -11.15 -9.10 -1.04
N LEU A 95 -11.62 -8.09 -1.80
CA LEU A 95 -10.81 -7.45 -2.84
C LEU A 95 -9.58 -6.75 -2.24
N TYR A 96 -9.75 -6.06 -1.11
CA TYR A 96 -8.63 -5.41 -0.42
C TYR A 96 -7.60 -6.43 0.09
N ALA A 97 -8.06 -7.52 0.69
CA ALA A 97 -7.20 -8.62 1.14
C ALA A 97 -6.45 -9.28 -0.02
N GLU A 98 -7.14 -9.59 -1.14
CA GLU A 98 -6.51 -10.15 -2.35
C GLU A 98 -5.39 -9.24 -2.89
N ILE A 99 -5.60 -7.92 -2.87
CA ILE A 99 -4.60 -6.96 -3.36
C ILE A 99 -3.39 -6.91 -2.44
N ARG A 100 -3.57 -7.07 -1.13
CA ARG A 100 -2.45 -7.16 -0.18
C ARG A 100 -1.61 -8.41 -0.42
N ASP A 101 -2.27 -9.55 -0.63
CA ASP A 101 -1.59 -10.80 -0.96
C ASP A 101 -0.88 -10.71 -2.32
N ASP A 102 -1.47 -10.07 -3.32
CA ASP A 102 -0.80 -9.78 -4.60
C ASP A 102 0.49 -8.97 -4.42
N ILE A 103 0.49 -7.99 -3.52
CA ILE A 103 1.68 -7.19 -3.21
C ILE A 103 2.71 -8.04 -2.46
N ASP A 104 2.28 -8.93 -1.54
CA ASP A 104 3.18 -9.85 -0.86
C ASP A 104 3.85 -10.82 -1.83
N ASP A 105 3.08 -11.45 -2.71
CA ASP A 105 3.56 -12.35 -3.75
C ASP A 105 4.56 -11.67 -4.69
N LEU A 106 4.26 -10.45 -5.13
CA LEU A 106 5.15 -9.65 -5.97
C LEU A 106 6.50 -9.33 -5.30
N ASN A 107 6.55 -9.37 -3.97
CA ASN A 107 7.77 -9.18 -3.17
C ASN A 107 8.35 -10.49 -2.64
N GLY A 108 7.79 -11.65 -3.00
CA GLY A 108 8.20 -12.95 -2.50
C GLY A 108 7.98 -13.12 -0.98
N ARG A 109 7.04 -12.38 -0.41
CA ARG A 109 6.65 -12.49 1.01
C ARG A 109 5.52 -13.51 1.15
N PRO A 110 5.34 -14.14 2.32
CA PRO A 110 4.20 -15.03 2.56
C PRO A 110 2.88 -14.27 2.46
N ASP A 111 1.92 -14.78 1.70
CA ASP A 111 0.53 -14.32 1.64
C ASP A 111 -0.24 -14.58 2.95
N SER A 112 -1.49 -14.12 3.03
CA SER A 112 -2.38 -14.29 4.18
C SER A 112 -2.55 -15.76 4.57
N THR A 113 -2.75 -16.65 3.58
CA THR A 113 -2.92 -18.09 3.80
C THR A 113 -1.66 -18.69 4.42
N SER A 114 -0.48 -18.38 3.90
CA SER A 114 0.80 -18.87 4.40
C SER A 114 1.07 -18.37 5.83
N ARG A 115 0.72 -17.11 6.12
CA ARG A 115 0.78 -16.56 7.49
C ARG A 115 -0.16 -17.29 8.44
N ALA A 116 -1.40 -17.57 8.04
CA ALA A 116 -2.36 -18.32 8.84
C ALA A 116 -1.90 -19.76 9.11
N ARG A 117 -1.32 -20.45 8.10
CA ARG A 117 -0.75 -21.79 8.27
C ARG A 117 0.43 -21.79 9.26
N ARG A 118 1.31 -20.78 9.18
CA ARG A 118 2.39 -20.63 10.17
C ARG A 118 1.83 -20.41 11.58
N ALA A 119 0.88 -19.50 11.74
CA ALA A 119 0.23 -19.24 13.03
C ALA A 119 -0.46 -20.49 13.58
N LEU A 120 -1.05 -21.33 12.72
CA LEU A 120 -1.64 -22.60 13.10
C LEU A 120 -0.58 -23.57 13.65
N HIS A 121 0.57 -23.71 12.97
CA HIS A 121 1.67 -24.52 13.49
C HIS A 121 2.21 -24.00 14.82
N GLU A 122 2.36 -22.67 14.97
CA GLU A 122 2.80 -22.05 16.22
C GLU A 122 1.81 -22.27 17.36
N PHE A 123 0.51 -22.19 17.08
CA PHE A 123 -0.55 -22.52 18.03
C PHE A 123 -0.52 -24.01 18.42
N ARG A 124 -0.45 -24.92 17.45
CA ARG A 124 -0.40 -26.37 17.71
C ARG A 124 0.84 -26.80 18.50
N ALA A 125 1.96 -26.09 18.35
CA ALA A 125 3.18 -26.36 19.11
C ALA A 125 3.08 -25.92 20.59
N ASP A 126 2.23 -24.94 20.91
CA ASP A 126 2.05 -24.38 22.26
C ASP A 126 0.66 -23.72 22.36
N PRO A 127 -0.39 -24.51 22.65
CA PRO A 127 -1.79 -24.11 22.52
C PRO A 127 -2.22 -23.17 23.65
N THR A 128 -1.78 -21.92 23.55
CA THR A 128 -2.14 -20.82 24.44
C THR A 128 -3.23 -19.96 23.81
N GLU A 129 -4.00 -19.27 24.65
CA GLU A 129 -5.02 -18.32 24.21
C GLU A 129 -4.42 -17.17 23.40
N GLU A 130 -3.23 -16.71 23.78
CA GLU A 130 -2.48 -15.68 23.06
C GLU A 130 -2.14 -16.13 21.64
N ARG A 131 -1.65 -17.37 21.46
CA ARG A 131 -1.35 -17.89 20.12
C ARG A 131 -2.61 -18.19 19.31
N ARG A 132 -3.71 -18.60 19.97
CA ARG A 132 -5.00 -18.73 19.28
C ARG A 132 -5.50 -17.39 18.77
N ALA A 133 -5.34 -16.31 19.54
CA ALA A 133 -5.70 -14.97 19.09
C ALA A 133 -4.87 -14.53 17.86
N VAL A 134 -3.58 -14.88 17.81
CA VAL A 134 -2.73 -14.66 16.63
C VAL A 134 -3.22 -15.47 15.43
N LEU A 135 -3.55 -16.75 15.62
CA LEU A 135 -4.14 -17.60 14.58
C LEU A 135 -5.45 -17.01 14.07
N ARG A 136 -6.33 -16.56 14.96
CA ARG A 136 -7.60 -15.93 14.58
C ARG A 136 -7.39 -14.69 13.73
N ALA A 137 -6.53 -13.78 14.17
CA ALA A 137 -6.22 -12.57 13.41
C ALA A 137 -5.66 -12.91 12.02
N ALA A 138 -4.79 -13.93 11.93
CA ALA A 138 -4.23 -14.36 10.65
C ALA A 138 -5.28 -15.02 9.73
N TYR A 139 -6.21 -15.81 10.28
CA TYR A 139 -7.33 -16.39 9.53
C TYR A 139 -8.28 -15.32 8.98
N GLU A 140 -8.58 -14.29 9.77
CA GLU A 140 -9.46 -13.19 9.37
C GLU A 140 -8.90 -12.36 8.21
N GLU A 141 -7.57 -12.28 8.07
CA GLU A 141 -6.88 -11.62 6.96
C GLU A 141 -7.00 -12.40 5.63
N ILE A 142 -7.32 -13.71 5.65
CA ILE A 142 -7.53 -14.48 4.42
C ILE A 142 -8.79 -13.97 3.72
N PRO A 143 -8.74 -13.63 2.41
CA PRO A 143 -9.93 -13.26 1.66
C PRO A 143 -11.03 -14.30 1.83
N GLU A 144 -12.24 -13.88 2.22
CA GLU A 144 -13.33 -14.78 2.62
C GLU A 144 -13.58 -15.89 1.59
N HIS A 145 -13.62 -15.54 0.31
CA HIS A 145 -13.86 -16.48 -0.77
C HIS A 145 -12.66 -17.39 -1.08
N GLU A 146 -11.48 -17.14 -0.52
CA GLU A 146 -10.28 -17.99 -0.66
C GLU A 146 -10.05 -18.90 0.54
N ARG A 147 -10.73 -18.66 1.68
CA ARG A 147 -10.58 -19.47 2.89
C ARG A 147 -10.76 -20.96 2.65
N HIS A 148 -11.75 -21.35 1.84
CA HIS A 148 -11.99 -22.75 1.48
C HIS A 148 -10.78 -23.45 0.81
N ALA A 149 -9.85 -22.69 0.23
CA ALA A 149 -8.62 -23.17 -0.39
C ALA A 149 -7.39 -23.06 0.55
N ALA A 150 -7.56 -22.54 1.76
CA ALA A 150 -6.49 -22.41 2.74
C ALA A 150 -5.94 -23.75 3.22
N LEU A 151 -6.73 -24.83 3.12
CA LEU A 151 -6.29 -26.21 3.36
C LEU A 151 -6.11 -26.96 2.04
N ALA A 152 -5.16 -27.89 2.01
CA ALA A 152 -4.90 -28.74 0.84
C ALA A 152 -6.02 -29.78 0.61
N ASP A 153 -6.68 -30.20 1.69
CA ASP A 153 -7.88 -31.03 1.61
C ASP A 153 -9.12 -30.16 1.40
N HIS A 154 -9.60 -30.11 0.17
CA HIS A 154 -10.77 -29.33 -0.21
C HIS A 154 -12.10 -29.98 0.22
N SER A 155 -12.09 -31.22 0.74
CA SER A 155 -13.33 -31.89 1.17
C SER A 155 -13.88 -31.35 2.50
N VAL A 156 -13.01 -30.81 3.34
CA VAL A 156 -13.35 -30.19 4.63
C VAL A 156 -13.47 -28.67 4.56
N GLY A 157 -13.09 -28.06 3.43
CA GLY A 157 -13.07 -26.60 3.26
C GLY A 157 -12.12 -25.93 4.24
N ASP A 158 -12.56 -24.86 4.89
CA ASP A 158 -11.81 -24.15 5.94
C ASP A 158 -12.28 -24.47 7.36
N GLY A 159 -13.28 -25.36 7.52
CA GLY A 159 -13.90 -25.69 8.81
C GLY A 159 -12.89 -25.98 9.92
N PRO A 160 -11.91 -26.90 9.71
CA PRO A 160 -10.92 -27.18 10.75
C PRO A 160 -10.06 -25.98 11.15
N LEU A 161 -9.71 -25.13 10.18
CA LEU A 161 -8.94 -23.91 10.45
C LEU A 161 -9.80 -22.89 11.22
N TYR A 162 -11.05 -22.71 10.82
CA TYR A 162 -12.02 -21.86 11.50
C TYR A 162 -12.23 -22.31 12.95
N ASP A 163 -12.46 -23.60 13.17
CA ASP A 163 -12.72 -24.16 14.50
C ASP A 163 -11.55 -23.90 15.45
N LEU A 164 -10.30 -24.08 14.98
CA LEU A 164 -9.13 -23.80 15.80
C LEU A 164 -8.87 -22.31 16.02
N ALA A 165 -9.16 -21.46 15.04
CA ALA A 165 -9.06 -20.00 15.16
C ALA A 165 -10.12 -19.41 16.11
N VAL A 166 -11.36 -19.89 16.02
CA VAL A 166 -12.49 -19.39 16.80
C VAL A 166 -12.56 -20.07 18.17
N GLY A 167 -12.31 -21.36 18.26
CA GLY A 167 -12.29 -22.10 19.52
C GLY A 167 -13.63 -22.11 20.29
N PRO A 168 -13.69 -22.87 21.39
CA PRO A 168 -14.95 -23.16 22.08
C PRO A 168 -15.62 -21.93 22.74
N GLY A 169 -14.83 -20.91 23.06
CA GLY A 169 -15.33 -19.63 23.58
C GLY A 169 -15.95 -18.70 22.53
N GLY A 170 -15.86 -19.05 21.24
CA GLY A 170 -16.34 -18.25 20.10
C GLY A 170 -17.56 -18.80 19.36
N GLY A 171 -18.20 -19.84 19.91
CA GLY A 171 -19.38 -20.47 19.29
C GLY A 171 -19.12 -21.80 18.57
N VAL A 172 -17.87 -22.30 18.63
CA VAL A 172 -17.51 -23.67 18.25
C VAL A 172 -17.79 -24.59 19.44
N THR A 173 -18.23 -25.82 19.22
CA THR A 173 -18.39 -26.80 20.32
C THR A 173 -17.04 -27.43 20.69
N GLU A 174 -16.93 -27.94 21.91
CA GLU A 174 -15.72 -28.67 22.33
C GLU A 174 -15.45 -29.90 21.44
N GLU A 175 -16.52 -30.52 20.93
CA GLU A 175 -16.44 -31.67 20.02
C GLU A 175 -15.86 -31.28 18.65
N GLU A 176 -16.40 -30.24 18.00
CA GLU A 176 -15.87 -29.71 16.73
C GLU A 176 -14.41 -29.27 16.86
N TYR A 177 -14.09 -28.61 17.98
CA TYR A 177 -12.73 -28.18 18.29
C TYR A 177 -11.76 -29.36 18.40
N GLN A 178 -12.15 -30.41 19.13
CA GLN A 178 -11.33 -31.60 19.28
C GLN A 178 -11.18 -32.36 17.95
N GLN A 179 -12.25 -32.50 17.17
CA GLN A 179 -12.20 -33.14 15.84
C GLN A 179 -11.22 -32.42 14.90
N SER A 180 -11.17 -31.08 14.97
CA SER A 180 -10.25 -30.27 14.19
C SER A 180 -8.80 -30.40 14.64
N LEU A 181 -8.54 -30.54 15.95
CA LEU A 181 -7.20 -30.88 16.46
C LEU A 181 -6.74 -32.24 15.91
N ASP A 182 -7.60 -33.25 16.01
CA ASP A 182 -7.31 -34.62 15.55
C ASP A 182 -7.01 -34.63 14.04
N TYR A 183 -7.80 -33.91 13.24
CA TYR A 183 -7.57 -33.74 11.79
C TYR A 183 -6.15 -33.24 11.48
N PHE A 184 -5.68 -32.18 12.15
CA PHE A 184 -4.35 -31.63 11.87
C PHE A 184 -3.22 -32.50 12.42
N ASP A 185 -3.42 -33.21 13.52
CA ASP A 185 -2.44 -34.16 14.05
C ASP A 185 -2.24 -35.35 13.11
N GLU A 186 -3.31 -35.83 12.48
CA GLU A 186 -3.26 -36.90 11.48
C GLU A 186 -2.66 -36.44 10.15
N GLU A 187 -3.16 -35.33 9.58
CA GLU A 187 -2.84 -34.93 8.21
C GLU A 187 -1.55 -34.10 8.09
N TRP A 188 -1.20 -33.30 9.11
CA TRP A 188 -0.09 -32.33 9.02
C TRP A 188 1.12 -32.70 9.88
N GLY A 189 0.97 -33.68 10.78
CA GLY A 189 2.04 -34.19 11.63
C GLY A 189 2.60 -33.16 12.62
N ASP A 190 3.84 -33.39 13.08
CA ASP A 190 4.51 -32.61 14.13
C ASP A 190 4.77 -31.14 13.72
N PRO A 191 4.15 -30.15 14.39
CA PRO A 191 4.28 -28.74 14.05
C PRO A 191 5.69 -28.18 14.25
N LEU A 192 6.46 -28.68 15.23
CA LEU A 192 7.82 -28.18 15.49
C LEU A 192 8.78 -28.57 14.36
N ARG A 193 8.59 -29.75 13.77
CA ARG A 193 9.36 -30.17 12.58
C ARG A 193 9.06 -29.30 11.37
N TRP A 194 7.80 -28.90 11.19
CA TRP A 194 7.43 -28.00 10.09
C TRP A 194 8.07 -26.62 10.27
N LEU A 195 7.94 -26.01 11.46
CA LEU A 195 8.52 -24.70 11.78
C LEU A 195 10.04 -24.70 11.60
N ALA A 196 10.73 -25.73 12.09
CA ALA A 196 12.18 -25.85 11.95
C ALA A 196 12.65 -25.92 10.49
N ARG A 197 11.84 -26.48 9.56
CA ARG A 197 12.14 -26.47 8.12
C ARG A 197 11.96 -25.09 7.51
N GLN A 198 10.88 -24.39 7.88
CA GLN A 198 10.58 -23.05 7.37
C GLN A 198 11.61 -22.02 7.82
N ASP A 199 12.09 -22.11 9.06
CA ASP A 199 13.13 -21.20 9.57
C ASP A 199 14.51 -21.44 8.92
N GLN A 200 14.70 -22.57 8.23
CA GLN A 200 15.93 -22.89 7.47
C GLN A 200 15.84 -22.49 5.99
N GLU A 201 14.65 -22.19 5.47
CA GLU A 201 14.52 -21.71 4.10
C GLU A 201 15.19 -20.34 3.97
N PRO A 202 16.02 -20.11 2.93
CA PRO A 202 16.58 -18.80 2.69
C PRO A 202 15.43 -17.80 2.54
N GLN A 203 15.31 -16.89 3.51
CA GLN A 203 14.50 -15.69 3.30
C GLN A 203 14.96 -15.08 1.97
N PRO A 204 14.04 -14.67 1.08
CA PRO A 204 14.44 -13.94 -0.11
C PRO A 204 15.41 -12.84 0.34
N GLY A 205 16.56 -12.77 -0.33
CA GLY A 205 17.61 -11.81 0.02
C GLY A 205 17.05 -10.38 0.06
N PRO A 206 17.80 -9.38 0.55
CA PRO A 206 17.34 -7.99 0.58
C PRO A 206 17.22 -7.43 -0.84
N GLY A 207 16.21 -7.88 -1.58
CA GLY A 207 15.88 -7.54 -2.95
C GLY A 207 14.82 -6.49 -2.90
N ARG A 208 15.28 -5.23 -2.86
CA ARG A 208 14.60 -4.01 -2.38
C ARG A 208 14.53 -3.97 -0.86
N GLY A 209 14.89 -2.81 -0.30
CA GLY A 209 14.83 -2.53 1.13
C GLY A 209 13.42 -2.77 1.69
N PRO A 210 13.25 -2.69 3.02
CA PRO A 210 12.01 -3.05 3.68
C PRO A 210 10.82 -2.41 2.97
N ALA A 211 9.74 -3.19 2.91
CA ALA A 211 8.43 -2.82 2.41
C ALA A 211 7.77 -1.70 3.22
N ASP A 212 8.49 -0.61 3.45
CA ASP A 212 7.91 0.68 3.71
C ASP A 212 7.30 1.10 2.37
N GLY A 213 5.98 0.96 2.24
CA GLY A 213 5.25 1.25 1.00
C GLY A 213 5.62 2.60 0.39
N THR A 214 5.39 2.76 -0.91
CA THR A 214 5.66 4.04 -1.58
C THR A 214 4.85 5.18 -0.94
N VAL A 215 5.51 6.26 -0.52
CA VAL A 215 4.84 7.48 -0.08
C VAL A 215 4.48 8.30 -1.31
N LEU A 216 3.19 8.38 -1.61
CA LEU A 216 2.67 9.24 -2.68
C LEU A 216 2.26 10.61 -2.12
N LEU A 217 2.92 11.67 -2.58
CA LEU A 217 2.60 13.06 -2.26
C LEU A 217 1.67 13.61 -3.34
N HIS A 218 0.36 13.52 -3.09
CA HIS A 218 -0.68 14.02 -4.01
C HIS A 218 -0.61 15.52 -4.20
N GLU A 219 -1.02 15.95 -5.39
CA GLU A 219 -1.20 17.35 -5.74
C GLU A 219 -2.07 18.10 -4.70
N TRP A 220 -1.68 19.34 -4.41
CA TRP A 220 -2.42 20.18 -3.48
C TRP A 220 -3.33 21.14 -4.25
N HIS A 221 -4.65 20.96 -4.14
CA HIS A 221 -5.65 21.81 -4.79
C HIS A 221 -6.55 22.59 -3.80
N GLY A 222 -6.29 22.48 -2.50
CA GLY A 222 -7.13 23.09 -1.46
C GLY A 222 -6.97 24.61 -1.33
N PRO A 223 -7.80 25.26 -0.49
CA PRO A 223 -7.71 26.69 -0.20
C PRO A 223 -6.36 27.07 0.41
N GLU A 224 -6.08 28.37 0.58
CA GLU A 224 -4.83 28.88 1.21
C GLU A 224 -4.59 28.30 2.62
N GLU A 225 -5.64 27.80 3.27
CA GLU A 225 -5.62 27.12 4.57
C GLU A 225 -5.56 25.59 4.41
N TRP A 226 -4.77 24.97 5.27
CA TRP A 226 -4.51 23.55 5.19
C TRP A 226 -5.37 22.75 6.18
N PRO A 227 -5.86 21.55 5.80
CA PRO A 227 -6.85 20.82 6.57
C PRO A 227 -6.22 20.31 7.87
N GLU A 228 -6.93 20.44 8.98
CA GLU A 228 -6.50 19.89 10.28
C GLU A 228 -6.34 18.36 10.24
N ASP A 229 -7.04 17.69 9.31
CA ASP A 229 -7.06 16.24 9.11
C ASP A 229 -6.18 15.75 7.94
N ALA A 230 -5.32 16.62 7.37
CA ALA A 230 -4.43 16.21 6.30
C ALA A 230 -3.50 15.07 6.74
N SER A 231 -3.28 14.10 5.84
CA SER A 231 -2.32 13.01 6.07
C SER A 231 -0.97 13.57 6.52
N PRO A 232 -0.26 12.94 7.49
CA PRO A 232 1.08 13.35 7.87
C PRO A 232 2.02 13.50 6.68
N SER A 233 1.85 12.73 5.58
CA SER A 233 2.70 12.87 4.39
C SER A 233 2.44 14.16 3.61
N ALA A 234 1.25 14.77 3.68
CA ALA A 234 0.98 16.10 3.14
C ALA A 234 1.96 17.12 3.73
N ALA A 235 2.51 16.82 4.91
CA ALA A 235 3.52 17.61 5.58
C ALA A 235 4.77 17.93 4.74
N LEU A 236 5.07 17.01 3.82
CA LEU A 236 6.33 16.96 3.09
C LEU A 236 6.32 17.84 1.84
N ARG A 237 5.14 18.29 1.40
CA ARG A 237 4.97 19.13 0.21
C ARG A 237 5.68 20.48 0.30
N ASN A 238 6.08 21.05 -0.83
CA ASN A 238 6.76 22.35 -0.86
C ASN A 238 5.79 23.52 -0.65
N GLU A 239 4.49 23.31 -0.92
CA GLU A 239 3.43 24.28 -0.63
C GLU A 239 3.06 24.32 0.86
N TYR A 240 3.57 23.39 1.67
CA TYR A 240 3.27 23.31 3.10
C TYR A 240 3.62 24.63 3.81
N PRO A 241 2.70 25.35 4.51
CA PRO A 241 2.98 26.49 5.40
C PRO A 241 3.99 26.19 6.53
N ALA A 242 5.23 26.00 6.14
CA ALA A 242 6.40 25.82 6.98
C ALA A 242 7.36 26.94 6.60
N PRO A 243 7.37 28.05 7.37
CA PRO A 243 8.17 29.20 7.01
C PRO A 243 9.64 28.84 6.83
N VAL A 244 10.24 29.29 5.74
CA VAL A 244 11.67 29.11 5.44
C VAL A 244 12.37 30.45 5.39
N ARG A 245 13.61 30.51 5.86
CA ARG A 245 14.39 31.75 5.88
C ARG A 245 15.57 31.64 4.93
N ILE A 246 15.69 32.59 4.00
CA ILE A 246 16.79 32.70 3.04
C ILE A 246 17.38 34.11 3.17
N GLY A 247 18.62 34.18 3.64
CA GLY A 247 19.21 35.44 4.09
C GLY A 247 18.36 36.06 5.22
N ASP A 248 17.92 37.29 4.99
CA ASP A 248 17.09 38.05 5.93
C ASP A 248 15.58 37.96 5.64
N VAL A 249 15.18 37.27 4.57
CA VAL A 249 13.77 37.14 4.15
C VAL A 249 13.19 35.83 4.66
N THR A 250 12.00 35.89 5.25
CA THR A 250 11.21 34.72 5.61
C THR A 250 10.04 34.57 4.65
N TYR A 251 9.97 33.43 3.98
CA TYR A 251 8.86 33.05 3.10
C TYR A 251 7.91 32.12 3.85
N ARG A 252 6.62 32.09 3.47
CA ARG A 252 5.61 31.25 4.12
C ARG A 252 5.87 29.76 3.95
N ASN A 253 6.43 29.38 2.80
CA ASN A 253 6.76 28.00 2.45
C ASN A 253 7.88 27.93 1.39
N VAL A 254 8.28 26.70 1.03
CA VAL A 254 9.33 26.46 0.03
C VAL A 254 8.89 26.91 -1.36
N HIS A 255 7.62 26.71 -1.73
CA HIS A 255 7.10 27.10 -3.03
C HIS A 255 7.16 28.62 -3.26
N GLU A 256 6.81 29.44 -2.27
CA GLU A 256 6.89 30.89 -2.35
C GLU A 256 8.35 31.37 -2.44
N ALA A 257 9.25 30.78 -1.64
CA ALA A 257 10.68 31.04 -1.74
C ALA A 257 11.23 30.68 -3.13
N TRP A 258 10.77 29.57 -3.71
CA TRP A 258 11.14 29.11 -5.05
C TRP A 258 10.75 30.14 -6.12
N LEU A 259 9.48 30.57 -6.12
CA LEU A 259 8.98 31.56 -7.07
C LEU A 259 9.71 32.90 -6.94
N ALA A 260 10.03 33.33 -5.72
CA ALA A 260 10.74 34.59 -5.49
C ALA A 260 12.22 34.55 -5.93
N LEU A 261 12.87 33.39 -5.81
CA LEU A 261 14.26 33.20 -6.23
C LEU A 261 14.40 33.01 -7.74
N ASP A 262 13.37 32.46 -8.39
CA ASP A 262 13.30 32.19 -9.84
C ASP A 262 14.63 31.67 -10.44
N PRO A 263 15.14 30.53 -9.94
CA PRO A 263 16.47 30.10 -10.30
C PRO A 263 16.55 29.62 -11.76
N PRO A 264 17.69 29.84 -12.44
CA PRO A 264 17.89 29.29 -13.78
C PRO A 264 17.88 27.76 -13.76
N THR A 265 17.58 27.15 -14.91
CA THR A 265 17.41 25.70 -15.07
C THR A 265 18.60 24.90 -14.53
N GLU A 266 19.82 25.43 -14.70
CA GLU A 266 21.09 24.83 -14.27
C GLU A 266 21.25 24.80 -12.74
N ALA A 267 20.65 25.77 -12.04
CA ALA A 267 20.74 25.90 -10.58
C ALA A 267 19.51 25.36 -9.84
N ARG A 268 18.43 25.07 -10.58
CA ARG A 268 17.09 24.76 -10.05
C ARG A 268 17.11 23.63 -9.00
N THR A 269 17.85 22.55 -9.24
CA THR A 269 17.96 21.42 -8.29
C THR A 269 18.71 21.81 -7.01
N ALA A 270 19.79 22.58 -7.13
CA ALA A 270 20.59 23.01 -5.99
C ALA A 270 19.81 23.99 -5.09
N VAL A 271 19.07 24.92 -5.70
CA VAL A 271 18.22 25.87 -4.98
C VAL A 271 17.10 25.14 -4.26
N MET A 272 16.38 24.22 -4.92
CA MET A 272 15.32 23.44 -4.28
C MET A 272 15.86 22.61 -3.11
N ALA A 273 17.02 21.97 -3.28
CA ALA A 273 17.67 21.21 -2.21
C ALA A 273 17.99 22.10 -0.99
N ALA A 274 18.52 23.31 -1.22
CA ALA A 274 18.79 24.27 -0.15
C ALA A 274 17.51 24.72 0.57
N LEU A 275 16.42 24.96 -0.17
CA LEU A 275 15.14 25.33 0.43
C LEU A 275 14.54 24.19 1.29
N LEU A 276 14.64 22.94 0.81
CA LEU A 276 14.18 21.78 1.58
C LEU A 276 14.99 21.60 2.87
N ARG A 277 16.32 21.71 2.80
CA ARG A 277 17.18 21.71 4.00
C ARG A 277 16.77 22.81 4.98
N ALA A 278 16.58 24.03 4.49
CA ALA A 278 16.14 25.15 5.31
C ALA A 278 14.78 24.90 6.00
N LYS A 279 13.84 24.23 5.31
CA LYS A 279 12.56 23.78 5.88
C LYS A 279 12.80 22.80 7.04
N TYR A 280 13.48 21.69 6.80
CA TYR A 280 13.60 20.64 7.80
C TYR A 280 14.54 20.98 8.96
N ASP A 281 15.56 21.83 8.74
CA ASP A 281 16.43 22.35 9.79
C ASP A 281 15.65 23.25 10.77
N ARG A 282 14.71 24.04 10.25
CA ARG A 282 13.88 24.95 11.06
C ARG A 282 12.72 24.25 11.76
N HIS A 283 12.25 23.12 11.21
CA HIS A 283 11.04 22.44 11.67
C HIS A 283 11.32 20.97 12.06
N PRO A 284 11.86 20.70 13.27
CA PRO A 284 12.23 19.35 13.70
C PRO A 284 11.06 18.35 13.70
N ALA A 285 9.84 18.80 13.95
CA ALA A 285 8.64 17.94 13.86
C ALA A 285 8.42 17.43 12.42
N LEU A 286 8.56 18.31 11.42
CA LEU A 286 8.46 17.93 10.00
C LEU A 286 9.63 17.05 9.57
N ALA A 287 10.83 17.30 10.10
CA ALA A 287 11.98 16.42 9.90
C ALA A 287 11.71 15.01 10.48
N GLY A 288 11.01 14.94 11.62
CA GLY A 288 10.49 13.71 12.20
C GLY A 288 9.62 12.94 11.22
N ILE A 289 8.61 13.61 10.64
CA ILE A 289 7.73 13.02 9.62
C ILE A 289 8.51 12.53 8.40
N LEU A 290 9.45 13.34 7.87
CA LEU A 290 10.26 12.93 6.73
C LEU A 290 11.10 11.68 7.05
N THR A 291 11.74 11.63 8.22
CA THR A 291 12.53 10.46 8.65
C THR A 291 11.69 9.24 8.99
N ALA A 292 10.42 9.44 9.38
CA ALA A 292 9.49 8.35 9.65
C ALA A 292 9.08 7.59 8.38
N THR A 293 9.35 8.15 7.18
CA THR A 293 9.16 7.43 5.92
C THR A 293 10.23 6.36 5.67
N GLY A 294 11.20 6.18 6.58
CA GLY A 294 12.14 5.06 6.55
C GLY A 294 12.95 5.00 5.26
N SER A 295 12.90 3.86 4.57
CA SER A 295 13.51 3.70 3.24
C SER A 295 12.52 3.79 2.08
N ALA A 296 11.26 4.14 2.35
CA ALA A 296 10.21 4.24 1.34
C ALA A 296 10.63 5.17 0.19
N ARG A 297 10.24 4.81 -1.03
CA ARG A 297 10.30 5.72 -2.17
C ARG A 297 9.25 6.81 -2.01
N ILE A 298 9.60 8.05 -2.31
CA ILE A 298 8.68 9.20 -2.25
C ILE A 298 8.35 9.62 -3.68
N LEU A 299 7.10 9.44 -4.11
CA LEU A 299 6.62 9.93 -5.41
C LEU A 299 5.89 11.26 -5.26
N TYR A 300 6.26 12.25 -6.06
CA TYR A 300 5.71 13.59 -5.99
C TYR A 300 4.75 13.88 -7.15
N ARG A 301 3.47 14.15 -6.89
CA ARG A 301 2.56 14.72 -7.89
C ARG A 301 2.69 16.24 -7.87
N ALA A 302 3.31 16.77 -8.93
CA ALA A 302 3.50 18.20 -9.11
C ALA A 302 2.29 18.81 -9.83
N ASN A 303 1.78 19.91 -9.29
CA ASN A 303 0.69 20.71 -9.88
C ASN A 303 0.91 22.22 -9.73
N SER A 304 1.78 22.64 -8.80
CA SER A 304 2.08 24.05 -8.49
C SER A 304 3.14 24.68 -9.40
N PHE A 305 3.59 23.99 -10.44
CA PHE A 305 4.65 24.47 -11.33
C PHE A 305 4.15 24.66 -12.76
N THR A 306 4.92 25.38 -13.58
CA THR A 306 4.70 25.41 -15.05
C THR A 306 4.72 23.99 -15.62
N LEU A 307 4.15 23.75 -16.80
CA LEU A 307 4.07 22.39 -17.37
C LEU A 307 5.45 21.69 -17.48
N SER A 308 6.48 22.43 -17.91
CA SER A 308 7.84 21.90 -18.01
C SER A 308 8.45 21.57 -16.64
N GLU A 309 8.18 22.41 -15.64
CA GLU A 309 8.67 22.21 -14.27
C GLU A 309 7.88 21.10 -13.56
N THR A 310 6.57 20.99 -13.79
CA THR A 310 5.73 19.87 -13.33
C THR A 310 6.27 18.55 -13.86
N ALA A 311 6.63 18.52 -15.15
CA ALA A 311 7.25 17.33 -15.73
C ALA A 311 8.62 17.04 -15.09
N PHE A 312 9.38 18.06 -14.69
CA PHE A 312 10.70 17.92 -14.07
C PHE A 312 10.63 17.40 -12.62
N TRP A 313 9.78 18.02 -11.80
CA TRP A 313 9.65 17.75 -10.38
C TRP A 313 8.79 16.52 -10.07
N GLY A 314 7.75 16.31 -10.86
CA GLY A 314 6.75 15.27 -10.64
C GLY A 314 7.15 13.88 -11.12
N HIS A 315 6.49 12.85 -10.58
CA HIS A 315 6.71 11.45 -10.97
C HIS A 315 6.06 11.06 -12.30
N GLU A 316 5.01 11.77 -12.70
CA GLU A 316 4.25 11.51 -13.94
C GLU A 316 4.92 12.10 -15.19
N GLY A 317 5.98 12.89 -15.00
CA GLY A 317 6.69 13.59 -16.06
C GLY A 317 8.04 13.00 -16.44
N ALA A 318 8.60 13.51 -17.54
CA ALA A 318 9.90 13.09 -18.06
C ALA A 318 11.09 13.39 -17.12
N GLY A 319 10.89 14.23 -16.11
CA GLY A 319 11.86 14.61 -15.09
C GLY A 319 12.20 13.53 -14.08
N ARG A 320 11.43 12.44 -14.05
CA ARG A 320 11.71 11.29 -13.17
C ARG A 320 11.75 11.69 -11.69
N ASN A 321 10.74 12.43 -11.22
CA ASN A 321 10.48 12.62 -9.80
C ASN A 321 11.61 13.33 -9.00
N TRP A 322 12.20 14.41 -9.54
CA TRP A 322 13.31 15.09 -8.84
C TRP A 322 12.95 15.60 -7.45
N MET A 323 11.69 16.02 -7.22
CA MET A 323 11.27 16.47 -5.89
C MET A 323 11.31 15.33 -4.86
N GLY A 324 10.80 14.16 -5.23
CA GLY A 324 10.87 12.96 -4.39
C GLY A 324 12.30 12.57 -4.03
N ARG A 325 13.22 12.59 -5.01
CA ARG A 325 14.64 12.31 -4.78
C ARG A 325 15.33 13.31 -3.86
N LEU A 326 14.98 14.59 -3.97
CA LEU A 326 15.53 15.61 -3.07
C LEU A 326 15.00 15.43 -1.64
N LEU A 327 13.74 15.01 -1.47
CA LEU A 327 13.20 14.65 -0.16
C LEU A 327 13.90 13.42 0.42
N GLU A 328 14.13 12.36 -0.38
CA GLU A 328 14.86 11.16 0.03
C GLU A 328 16.33 11.47 0.38
N THR A 329 16.98 12.36 -0.38
CA THR A 329 18.34 12.83 -0.09
C THR A 329 18.38 13.62 1.21
N THR A 330 17.42 14.54 1.40
CA THR A 330 17.31 15.33 2.63
C THR A 330 17.03 14.44 3.84
N ARG A 331 16.19 13.40 3.68
CA ARG A 331 15.95 12.36 4.70
C ARG A 331 17.25 11.65 5.07
N ALA A 332 18.03 11.23 4.09
CA ALA A 332 19.31 10.55 4.32
C ALA A 332 20.30 11.46 5.08
N GLU A 333 20.39 12.74 4.73
CA GLU A 333 21.20 13.73 5.44
C GLU A 333 20.76 13.88 6.90
N LEU A 334 19.46 13.94 7.17
CA LEU A 334 18.91 14.00 8.54
C LEU A 334 19.26 12.76 9.36
N HIS A 335 19.24 11.56 8.76
CA HIS A 335 19.69 10.34 9.43
C HIS A 335 21.19 10.35 9.70
N ALA A 336 22.00 10.73 8.71
CA ALA A 336 23.44 10.83 8.85
C ALA A 336 23.82 11.80 9.99
N ARG A 337 23.16 12.96 10.08
CA ARG A 337 23.32 13.93 11.18
C ARG A 337 23.00 13.31 12.54
N ARG A 338 21.88 12.60 12.67
CA ARG A 338 21.50 11.93 13.94
C ARG A 338 22.52 10.87 14.37
N LEU A 339 23.17 10.22 13.41
CA LEU A 339 24.19 9.20 13.64
C LEU A 339 25.62 9.77 13.77
N GLY A 340 25.81 11.08 13.61
CA GLY A 340 27.14 11.70 13.64
C GLY A 340 28.02 11.36 12.42
N LEU A 341 27.41 11.02 11.29
CA LEU A 341 28.09 10.67 10.04
C LEU A 341 28.31 11.91 9.14
N PRO A 342 29.28 11.85 8.20
CA PRO A 342 29.44 12.87 7.17
C PRO A 342 28.15 13.03 6.34
N HIS A 343 27.78 14.27 6.02
CA HIS A 343 26.53 14.60 5.33
C HIS A 343 26.64 15.90 4.53
#